data_AF-A0A2D3D6W1-F1
#
_entry.id   AF-A0A2D3D6W1-F1
#
_cell.length_a   1.000
_cell.length_b   1.000
_cell.length_c   1.000
_cell.angle_alpha   90.00
_cell.angle_beta   90.00
_cell.angle_gamma   90.00
#
_symmetry.space_group_name_H-M   'P 1'
#
loop_
_entity.id
_entity.type
_entity.pdbx_description
1 polymer ?
#
loop_
_entity_poly.entity_id
_entity_poly.type
_entity_poly.pdbx_seq_one_letter_code
_entity_poly.pdbx_strand_id
1 'polypeptide(L)'
;MRLVLRFMKPYRPLLALTIALMAIDVVGALLVPTLAARLLNEGAAAMTMRTMATTAMWMVAASLVACACAIGAGYCCSRLFARAAKDMRDAIYAKSLNLSVFDFRQFGTASMVTRTMSDVVNI
;
A
#
# COMPACT_ATOMS: atom_id res chain seq x y z
N MET A 1 -2.82 -5.55 18.03
CA MET A 1 -2.60 -4.46 17.05
C MET A 1 -2.03 -3.16 17.63
N ARG A 2 -2.37 -2.72 18.85
CA ARG A 2 -1.85 -1.44 19.42
C ARG A 2 -0.32 -1.28 19.39
N LEU A 3 0.44 -2.37 19.57
CA LEU A 3 1.91 -2.34 19.52
C LEU A 3 2.45 -2.03 18.12
N VAL A 4 1.94 -2.70 17.09
CA VAL A 4 2.33 -2.50 15.69
C VAL A 4 2.03 -1.08 15.24
N LEU A 5 0.84 -0.57 15.60
CA LEU A 5 0.45 0.82 15.31
C LEU A 5 1.38 1.86 15.95
N ARG A 6 2.10 1.53 17.03
CA ARG A 6 3.10 2.41 17.63
C ARG A 6 4.31 2.59 16.71
N PHE A 7 4.77 1.53 16.05
CA PHE A 7 5.89 1.56 15.10
C PHE A 7 5.51 2.25 13.78
N MET A 8 4.22 2.29 13.44
CA MET A 8 3.73 3.04 12.27
C MET A 8 3.48 4.53 12.55
N LYS A 9 3.31 4.93 13.82
CA LYS A 9 2.99 6.32 14.23
C LYS A 9 3.99 7.38 13.75
N PRO A 10 5.32 7.14 13.73
CA PRO A 10 6.30 8.10 13.21
C PRO A 10 6.12 8.37 11.71
N TYR A 11 5.56 7.40 10.97
CA TYR A 11 5.42 7.42 9.52
C TYR A 11 4.01 7.82 9.06
N ARG A 12 3.22 8.49 9.91
CA ARG A 12 1.90 9.05 9.58
C ARG A 12 1.81 9.81 8.26
N PRO A 13 2.74 10.72 7.89
CA PRO A 13 2.63 11.41 6.61
C PRO A 13 2.80 10.45 5.42
N LEU A 14 3.68 9.46 5.54
CA LEU A 14 3.89 8.46 4.49
C LEU A 14 2.67 7.54 4.37
N LEU A 15 2.06 7.16 5.49
CA LEU A 15 0.81 6.40 5.52
C LEU A 15 -0.36 7.19 4.89
N ALA A 16 -0.51 8.47 5.24
CA ALA A 16 -1.54 9.33 4.66
C ALA A 16 -1.36 9.48 3.14
N LEU A 17 -0.10 9.65 2.68
CA LEU A 17 0.22 9.71 1.26
C LEU A 17 -0.12 8.41 0.52
N THR A 18 0.25 7.25 1.09
CA THR A 18 -0.09 5.94 0.52
C THR A 18 -1.59 5.76 0.37
N ILE A 19 -2.36 6.11 1.42
CA ILE A 19 -3.83 6.01 1.39
C ILE A 19 -4.43 6.96 0.35
N ALA A 20 -3.93 8.19 0.24
CA ALA A 20 -4.39 9.15 -0.76
C ALA A 20 -4.12 8.66 -2.20
N LEU A 21 -2.92 8.15 -2.47
CA LEU A 21 -2.56 7.57 -3.78
C LEU A 21 -3.46 6.38 -4.12
N MET A 22 -3.70 5.49 -3.15
CA MET A 22 -4.56 4.33 -3.33
C MET A 22 -6.03 4.73 -3.57
N ALA A 23 -6.52 5.77 -2.89
CA ALA A 23 -7.86 6.30 -3.13
C ALA A 23 -8.01 6.87 -4.55
N ILE A 24 -7.01 7.62 -5.02
CA ILE A 24 -7.01 8.17 -6.39
C ILE A 24 -6.96 7.05 -7.43
N ASP A 25 -6.14 6.02 -7.21
CA ASP A 25 -6.07 4.83 -8.07
C ASP A 25 -7.44 4.14 -8.18
N VAL A 26 -8.10 3.85 -7.06
CA VAL A 26 -9.43 3.22 -7.06
C VAL A 26 -10.47 4.09 -7.78
N VAL A 27 -10.47 5.40 -7.53
CA VAL A 27 -11.38 6.32 -8.24
C VAL A 27 -11.10 6.31 -9.74
N GLY A 28 -9.84 6.36 -10.16
CA GLY A 28 -9.44 6.28 -11.56
C GLY A 28 -9.88 4.97 -12.22
N ALA A 29 -9.72 3.85 -11.54
CA ALA A 29 -10.17 2.54 -11.99
C ALA A 29 -11.69 2.47 -12.16
N LEU A 30 -12.47 3.14 -11.30
CA LEU A 30 -13.93 3.23 -11.39
C LEU A 30 -14.43 4.21 -12.47
N LEU A 31 -13.60 5.17 -12.90
CA LEU A 31 -13.95 6.10 -13.98
C LEU A 31 -14.04 5.42 -15.34
N VAL A 32 -13.23 4.39 -15.58
CA VAL A 32 -13.24 3.64 -16.85
C VAL A 32 -14.59 2.95 -17.12
N PRO A 33 -15.15 2.12 -16.21
CA PRO A 33 -16.45 1.48 -16.44
C PRO A 33 -17.62 2.47 -16.43
N THR A 34 -17.54 3.58 -15.70
CA THR A 34 -18.59 4.62 -15.72
C THR A 34 -18.61 5.38 -17.06
N LEU A 35 -17.45 5.70 -17.64
CA LEU A 35 -17.36 6.27 -18.98
C LEU A 35 -17.81 5.27 -20.06
N ALA A 36 -17.49 3.99 -19.90
CA ALA A 36 -17.98 2.93 -20.80
C ALA A 36 -19.51 2.78 -20.73
N ALA A 37 -20.10 2.80 -19.54
CA ALA A 37 -21.55 2.78 -19.37
C ALA A 37 -22.23 4.00 -19.99
N ARG A 38 -21.60 5.18 -19.89
CA ARG A 38 -22.08 6.40 -20.54
C ARG A 38 -22.04 6.29 -22.06
N LEU A 39 -20.95 5.75 -22.62
CA LEU A 39 -20.82 5.46 -24.06
C LEU A 39 -21.95 4.54 -24.56
N LEU A 40 -22.27 3.48 -23.81
CA LEU A 40 -23.34 2.54 -24.16
C LEU A 40 -24.73 3.19 -24.07
N ASN A 41 -25.01 3.95 -23.01
CA ASN A 41 -26.33 4.57 -22.79
C ASN A 41 -26.60 5.73 -23.76
N GLU A 42 -25.61 6.57 -24.04
CA GLU A 42 -25.76 7.70 -24.99
C GLU A 42 -25.56 7.26 -26.45
N GLY A 43 -24.92 6.11 -26.69
CA GLY A 43 -24.57 5.57 -28.01
C GLY A 43 -25.74 4.97 -28.80
N ALA A 44 -26.92 4.83 -28.21
CA ALA A 44 -28.08 4.24 -28.88
C ALA A 44 -28.88 5.22 -29.77
N ALA A 45 -28.72 6.54 -29.65
CA ALA A 45 -29.59 7.48 -30.37
C ALA A 45 -28.97 8.79 -30.92
N ALA A 46 -27.80 9.27 -30.46
CA ALA A 46 -27.36 10.64 -30.84
C ALA A 46 -25.84 10.91 -30.89
N MET A 47 -24.97 9.91 -30.73
CA MET A 47 -23.53 10.16 -30.53
C MET A 47 -22.75 10.28 -31.85
N THR A 48 -22.07 11.42 -32.05
CA THR A 48 -21.14 11.60 -33.18
C THR A 48 -19.83 10.82 -32.96
N MET A 49 -19.16 10.40 -34.03
CA MET A 49 -17.85 9.71 -33.95
C MET A 49 -16.81 10.53 -33.15
N ARG A 50 -16.91 11.85 -33.20
CA ARG A 50 -16.02 12.78 -32.48
C ARG A 50 -16.19 12.67 -30.96
N THR A 51 -17.43 12.62 -30.48
CA THR A 51 -17.75 12.43 -29.05
C THR A 51 -17.31 11.06 -28.53
N MET A 52 -17.43 10.01 -29.35
CA MET A 52 -16.95 8.67 -28.99
C MET A 52 -15.42 8.65 -28.83
N ALA A 53 -14.70 9.23 -29.79
CA ALA A 53 -13.24 9.31 -29.77
C ALA A 53 -12.72 10.14 -28.57
N THR A 54 -13.38 11.25 -28.23
CA THR A 54 -13.00 12.04 -27.04
C THR A 54 -13.21 11.27 -25.73
N THR A 55 -14.32 10.53 -25.60
CA THR A 55 -14.59 9.75 -24.38
C THR A 55 -13.60 8.59 -24.24
N ALA A 56 -13.26 7.92 -25.33
CA ALA A 56 -12.21 6.90 -25.34
C ALA A 56 -10.84 7.48 -24.91
N MET A 57 -10.49 8.69 -25.37
CA MET A 57 -9.26 9.38 -24.96
C MET A 57 -9.27 9.70 -23.46
N TRP A 58 -10.41 10.13 -22.90
CA TRP A 58 -10.57 10.34 -21.45
C TRP A 58 -10.39 9.04 -20.65
N MET A 59 -10.86 7.90 -21.16
CA MET A 59 -10.64 6.59 -20.52
C MET A 59 -9.15 6.24 -20.47
N VAL A 60 -8.41 6.47 -21.56
CA VAL A 60 -6.96 6.24 -21.63
C VAL A 60 -6.22 7.15 -20.64
N ALA A 61 -6.57 8.43 -20.60
CA ALA A 61 -5.97 9.38 -19.66
C ALA A 61 -6.24 8.97 -18.20
N ALA A 62 -7.48 8.59 -17.86
CA ALA A 62 -7.83 8.12 -16.52
C ALA A 62 -7.06 6.85 -16.13
N SER A 63 -6.94 5.89 -17.05
CA SER A 63 -6.14 4.66 -16.88
C SER A 63 -4.67 4.95 -16.60
N LEU A 64 -4.05 5.84 -17.37
CA LEU A 64 -2.65 6.24 -17.17
C LEU A 64 -2.42 6.87 -15.79
N VAL A 65 -3.33 7.74 -15.36
CA VAL A 65 -3.27 8.37 -14.04
C VAL A 65 -3.43 7.32 -12.94
N ALA A 66 -4.41 6.42 -13.06
CA ALA A 66 -4.62 5.33 -12.10
C ALA A 66 -3.37 4.45 -11.99
N CYS A 67 -2.78 4.02 -13.11
CA CYS A 67 -1.53 3.26 -13.12
C CYS A 67 -0.37 3.98 -12.42
N ALA A 68 -0.19 5.28 -12.68
CA ALA A 68 0.86 6.06 -12.01
C ALA A 68 0.62 6.13 -10.48
N CYS A 69 -0.63 6.33 -10.06
CA CYS A 69 -1.02 6.32 -8.66
C CYS A 69 -0.84 4.94 -8.01
N ALA A 70 -1.16 3.85 -8.70
CA ALA A 70 -0.98 2.48 -8.23
C ALA A 70 0.50 2.17 -7.97
N ILE A 71 1.38 2.53 -8.91
CA ILE A 71 2.84 2.37 -8.75
C ILE A 71 3.34 3.21 -7.58
N GLY A 72 2.90 4.47 -7.49
CA GLY A 72 3.24 5.36 -6.38
C GLY A 72 2.78 4.82 -5.03
N ALA A 73 1.56 4.30 -4.95
CA ALA A 73 1.01 3.68 -3.75
C ALA A 73 1.82 2.44 -3.36
N GLY A 74 2.14 1.55 -4.31
CA GLY A 74 2.96 0.37 -4.07
C GLY A 74 4.38 0.71 -3.56
N TYR A 75 5.01 1.74 -4.14
CA TYR A 75 6.30 2.23 -3.67
C TYR A 75 6.23 2.83 -2.25
N CYS A 76 5.23 3.68 -1.97
CA CYS A 76 5.08 4.28 -0.66
C CYS A 76 4.72 3.23 0.41
N CYS A 77 3.89 2.25 0.05
CA CYS A 77 3.51 1.12 0.89
C CYS A 77 4.72 0.28 1.26
N SER A 78 5.51 -0.18 0.28
CA SER A 78 6.72 -0.97 0.54
C SER A 78 7.74 -0.20 1.41
N ARG A 79 7.92 1.10 1.16
CA ARG A 79 8.80 1.95 1.97
C ARG A 79 8.30 2.14 3.40
N LEU A 80 6.99 2.25 3.60
CA LEU A 80 6.36 2.35 4.92
C LEU A 80 6.60 1.07 5.73
N PHE A 81 6.30 -0.10 5.16
CA PHE A 81 6.49 -1.39 5.82
C PHE A 81 7.97 -1.67 6.09
N ALA A 82 8.87 -1.38 5.16
CA ALA A 82 10.31 -1.58 5.36
C ALA A 82 10.84 -0.77 6.56
N ARG A 83 10.39 0.48 6.71
CA ARG A 83 10.78 1.34 7.84
C ARG A 83 10.19 0.86 9.17
N ALA A 84 8.91 0.52 9.18
CA ALA A 84 8.26 -0.03 10.38
C ALA A 84 8.91 -1.36 10.82
N ALA A 85 9.20 -2.25 9.86
CA ALA A 85 9.88 -3.52 10.11
C ALA A 85 11.30 -3.32 10.66
N LYS A 86 12.05 -2.34 10.15
CA LYS A 86 13.37 -1.96 10.69
C LYS A 86 13.26 -1.59 12.18
N ASP A 87 12.34 -0.68 12.52
CA ASP A 87 12.19 -0.22 13.91
C ASP A 87 11.74 -1.34 14.85
N MET A 88 10.91 -2.27 14.36
CA MET A 88 10.51 -3.46 15.10
C MET A 88 11.68 -4.42 15.34
N ARG A 89 12.51 -4.66 14.30
CA ARG A 89 13.73 -5.48 14.42
C ARG A 89 14.70 -4.89 15.42
N ASP A 90 14.93 -3.58 15.35
CA ASP A 90 15.84 -2.88 16.26
C ASP A 90 15.33 -2.98 17.72
N ALA A 91 14.01 -2.87 17.95
CA ALA A 91 13.41 -3.03 19.27
C ALA A 91 13.51 -4.48 19.82
N ILE A 92 13.27 -5.49 18.98
CA ILE A 92 13.42 -6.91 19.37
C ILE A 92 14.88 -7.21 19.68
N TYR A 93 15.81 -6.73 18.85
CA TYR A 93 17.24 -6.91 19.05
C TYR A 93 17.72 -6.24 20.34
N ALA A 94 17.35 -4.99 20.59
CA ALA A 94 17.67 -4.31 21.84
C ALA A 94 17.11 -5.05 23.06
N LYS A 95 15.90 -5.61 22.97
CA LYS A 95 15.35 -6.42 24.06
C LYS A 95 16.12 -7.72 24.26
N SER A 96 16.60 -8.35 23.19
CA SER A 96 17.40 -9.58 23.25
C SER A 96 18.71 -9.39 24.02
N LEU A 97 19.36 -8.24 23.86
CA LEU A 97 20.60 -7.89 24.56
C LEU A 97 20.39 -7.62 26.07
N ASN A 98 19.17 -7.26 26.46
CA ASN A 98 18.82 -7.00 27.86
C ASN A 98 18.31 -8.25 28.61
N LEU A 99 18.20 -9.40 27.95
CA LEU A 99 17.80 -10.65 28.61
C LEU A 99 18.97 -11.25 29.37
N SER A 100 18.70 -11.86 30.52
CA SER A 100 19.69 -12.67 31.21
C SER A 100 20.01 -13.93 30.39
N VAL A 101 21.18 -14.54 30.63
CA VAL A 101 21.55 -15.80 29.97
C VAL A 101 20.53 -16.91 30.25
N PHE A 102 19.92 -16.90 31.44
CA PHE A 102 18.89 -17.89 31.81
C PHE A 102 17.61 -17.69 31.00
N ASP A 103 17.10 -16.46 30.91
CA ASP A 103 15.89 -16.15 30.13
C ASP A 103 16.12 -16.38 28.64
N PHE A 104 17.31 -16.02 28.13
CA PHE A 104 17.65 -16.23 26.73
C PHE A 104 17.69 -17.70 26.35
N ARG A 105 18.17 -18.58 27.25
CA ARG A 105 18.17 -20.04 27.05
C ARG A 105 16.77 -20.63 26.92
N GLN A 106 15.76 -20.03 27.57
CA GLN A 106 14.37 -20.48 27.46
C GLN A 106 13.81 -20.27 26.04
N PHE A 107 14.22 -19.19 25.36
CA PHE A 107 13.80 -18.92 23.99
C PHE A 107 14.69 -19.63 22.96
N GLY A 108 16.00 -19.66 23.19
CA GLY A 108 16.98 -20.20 22.27
C GLY A 108 17.28 -19.26 21.09
N THR A 109 18.49 -19.40 20.54
CA THR A 109 18.99 -18.57 19.43
C THR A 109 18.12 -18.69 18.18
N ALA A 110 17.73 -19.91 17.81
CA ALA A 110 16.92 -20.16 16.62
C ALA A 110 15.57 -19.46 16.68
N SER A 111 14.87 -19.50 17.82
CA SER A 111 13.58 -18.82 17.99
C SER A 111 13.74 -17.30 17.89
N MET A 112 14.80 -16.73 18.48
CA MET A 112 15.07 -15.30 18.42
C MET A 112 15.34 -14.82 16.99
N VAL A 113 16.02 -15.62 16.16
CA VAL A 113 16.23 -15.32 14.74
C VAL A 113 14.89 -15.30 13.99
N THR A 114 14.05 -16.32 14.16
CA THR A 114 12.73 -16.39 13.51
C THR A 114 11.85 -15.21 13.90
N ARG A 115 11.80 -14.87 15.20
CA ARG A 115 11.02 -13.74 15.74
C ARG A 115 11.48 -12.39 15.23
N THR A 116 12.77 -12.23 14.96
CA THR A 116 13.33 -10.97 14.46
C THR A 116 13.15 -10.85 12.95
N MET A 117 13.19 -11.97 12.21
CA MET A 117 13.16 -11.95 10.74
C MET A 117 11.80 -12.30 10.17
N SER A 118 11.37 -13.55 10.33
CA SER A 118 10.17 -14.09 9.68
C SER A 118 8.90 -13.52 10.29
N ASP A 119 8.83 -13.45 11.63
CA ASP A 119 7.61 -12.98 12.30
C ASP A 119 7.38 -11.49 12.03
N VAL A 120 8.44 -10.66 11.90
CA VAL A 120 8.30 -9.24 11.55
C VAL A 120 7.80 -9.02 10.13
N VAL A 121 8.16 -9.90 9.19
CA VAL A 121 7.73 -9.80 7.78
C VAL A 121 6.28 -10.26 7.60
N ASN A 122 5.83 -11.22 8.40
CA ASN A 122 4.50 -11.82 8.31
C ASN A 122 3.41 -11.09 9.13
N ILE A 123 3.76 -9.96 9.76
CA ILE A 123 2.81 -9.06 10.45
C ILE A 123 2.14 -8.13 9.44
#